data_AF-A0A7N5K142-F1
#
_entry.id   AF-A0A7N5K142-F1
#
_cell.length_a   1.000
_cell.length_b   1.000
_cell.length_c   1.000
_cell.angle_alpha   90.00
_cell.angle_beta   90.00
_cell.angle_gamma   90.00
#
_symmetry.space_group_name_H-M   'P 1'
#
loop_
_entity.id
_entity.type
_entity.pdbx_description
1 polymer ?
#
loop_
_entity_poly.entity_id
_entity_poly.type
_entity_poly.pdbx_seq_one_letter_code
_entity_poly.pdbx_strand_id
1 'polypeptide(L)'
;MQKILPRQTHRSESSYTAVRVGGSKKNQRKVFLRDPKTRENSSRGWWEACPDLHLDLSMKPSLESCEDTPLLCDVTQPTHSLHTPLLTSTTSDMPYNTGWSVLPKEIAINMEKALGGGNLLEVVSVVKGTLKTASNAPVSIAVTGDSGNGMSSFINALRGIGHEEEDSAPTGVVRTTQIPTRYFSPHFPNVVLWDLPGTGAAIQSLENYMEEMKFSQYDLFIIIASEQFSMNLVKLAKTIQGRGKRFYVVWTKLDRDLSTSAHLEERLLKNIRENIRETLQKEGVCEPNIFLVSSLEPLLHDFPKLRGTLHIDISDIRYHGPLESLSHIYERAIKDKVTTCRGKIASKSFDTLGIWNADDLEESLMAYRLLFGVDDESLQQMAQSMGKPMEEYRAIMKSRDLYTVLREDWPLSCLNCNAVSCLYSFLRCIPLLGDFIFNSLRKWKQRRLLEIVAKDTRAILKKILTQSII
;
A
#
# COMPACT_ATOMS: atom_id res chain seq x y z
N MET A 1 -34.00 64.78 -5.21
CA MET A 1 -33.88 64.66 -6.67
C MET A 1 -33.48 63.20 -6.95
N GLN A 2 -34.44 62.29 -7.16
CA GLN A 2 -34.91 61.81 -8.49
C GLN A 2 -33.72 61.38 -9.38
N LYS A 3 -33.58 60.13 -9.84
CA LYS A 3 -34.51 59.30 -10.62
C LYS A 3 -34.10 57.80 -10.53
N ILE A 4 -34.97 56.82 -10.22
CA ILE A 4 -36.02 56.10 -11.01
C ILE A 4 -35.56 54.70 -11.49
N LEU A 5 -36.30 53.67 -11.02
CA LEU A 5 -36.40 52.24 -11.42
C LEU A 5 -37.00 52.11 -12.87
N PRO A 6 -37.08 50.95 -13.58
CA PRO A 6 -37.78 49.71 -13.16
C PRO A 6 -37.11 48.38 -13.61
N ARG A 7 -37.27 47.23 -12.93
CA ARG A 7 -38.41 46.27 -12.88
C ARG A 7 -38.91 45.78 -14.24
N GLN A 8 -38.76 44.48 -14.52
CA GLN A 8 -39.78 43.72 -15.24
C GLN A 8 -40.01 42.34 -14.60
N THR A 9 -41.28 42.12 -14.29
CA THR A 9 -41.95 40.85 -13.99
C THR A 9 -43.15 40.79 -14.93
N HIS A 10 -43.37 39.65 -15.57
CA HIS A 10 -44.62 39.17 -16.17
C HIS A 10 -44.55 37.64 -16.02
N ARG A 11 -45.42 36.88 -15.31
CA ARG A 11 -46.90 36.71 -15.37
C ARG A 11 -47.39 36.60 -16.83
N SER A 12 -48.10 35.58 -17.28
CA SER A 12 -49.01 34.65 -16.57
C SER A 12 -49.54 33.56 -17.53
N GLU A 13 -50.30 32.62 -16.95
CA GLU A 13 -51.37 31.78 -17.54
C GLU A 13 -50.95 30.59 -18.43
N SER A 14 -51.23 29.33 -18.03
CA SER A 14 -52.51 28.64 -17.72
C SER A 14 -53.26 28.21 -18.98
N SER A 15 -53.30 26.91 -19.23
CA SER A 15 -54.53 26.23 -19.65
C SER A 15 -54.44 24.71 -19.49
N TYR A 16 -55.40 24.20 -18.74
CA TYR A 16 -55.78 22.80 -18.54
C TYR A 16 -56.18 22.12 -19.87
N THR A 17 -55.90 20.82 -20.02
CA THR A 17 -56.97 19.84 -20.27
C THR A 17 -56.50 18.43 -19.95
N ALA A 18 -57.35 17.72 -19.21
CA ALA A 18 -57.21 16.33 -18.84
C ALA A 18 -57.75 15.40 -19.94
N VAL A 19 -57.14 14.22 -20.10
CA VAL A 19 -57.89 13.01 -20.44
C VAL A 19 -57.49 11.91 -19.46
N ARG A 20 -58.53 11.34 -18.86
CA ARG A 20 -58.56 10.28 -17.86
C ARG A 20 -58.88 8.96 -18.55
N VAL A 21 -58.74 7.88 -17.79
CA VAL A 21 -59.28 6.51 -17.93
C VAL A 21 -58.16 5.52 -18.25
N GLY A 22 -57.90 4.47 -17.48
CA GLY A 22 -58.51 3.91 -16.27
C GLY A 22 -57.66 2.70 -15.87
N GLY A 23 -57.28 2.57 -14.60
CA GLY A 23 -57.88 1.61 -13.67
C GLY A 23 -57.28 0.19 -13.84
N SER A 24 -56.51 -0.34 -12.89
CA SER A 24 -56.97 -1.04 -11.67
C SER A 24 -56.34 -2.46 -11.72
N LYS A 25 -55.75 -3.11 -10.70
CA LYS A 25 -55.99 -3.13 -9.25
C LYS A 25 -54.80 -3.86 -8.55
N LYS A 26 -54.41 -3.32 -7.39
CA LYS A 26 -54.07 -3.97 -6.10
C LYS A 26 -53.72 -5.47 -6.07
N ASN A 27 -52.63 -5.80 -5.37
CA ASN A 27 -52.80 -6.47 -4.06
C ASN A 27 -51.62 -6.29 -3.09
N GLN A 28 -51.99 -6.23 -1.81
CA GLN A 28 -51.17 -5.96 -0.62
C GLN A 28 -50.51 -7.21 -0.02
N ARG A 29 -49.52 -6.98 0.86
CA ARG A 29 -49.15 -7.66 2.14
C ARG A 29 -47.63 -7.89 2.18
N LYS A 30 -46.90 -7.78 3.30
CA LYS A 30 -47.17 -7.44 4.71
C LYS A 30 -45.78 -7.19 5.32
N VAL A 31 -45.65 -6.16 6.14
CA VAL A 31 -44.51 -5.93 7.04
C VAL A 31 -44.58 -6.94 8.18
N PHE A 32 -43.46 -7.57 8.52
CA PHE A 32 -43.27 -8.25 9.81
C PHE A 32 -41.92 -7.86 10.41
N LEU A 33 -42.01 -7.13 11.52
CA LEU A 33 -40.96 -6.97 12.53
C LEU A 33 -40.76 -8.31 13.26
N ARG A 34 -39.51 -8.68 13.51
CA ARG A 34 -39.15 -9.53 14.65
C ARG A 34 -37.70 -9.29 15.06
N ASP A 35 -37.56 -8.88 16.31
CA ASP A 35 -36.33 -8.90 17.11
C ASP A 35 -36.51 -9.94 18.25
N PRO A 36 -35.46 -10.25 19.05
CA PRO A 36 -35.02 -11.62 19.31
C PRO A 36 -35.55 -12.19 20.64
N LYS A 37 -35.46 -13.52 20.78
CA LYS A 37 -35.56 -14.19 22.09
C LYS A 37 -34.35 -15.07 22.35
N THR A 38 -33.64 -14.66 23.40
CA THR A 38 -32.75 -15.41 24.29
C THR A 38 -33.24 -16.81 24.66
N ARG A 39 -32.32 -17.78 24.74
CA ARG A 39 -32.25 -18.73 25.86
C ARG A 39 -30.84 -19.32 26.01
N GLU A 40 -30.28 -19.12 27.20
CA GLU A 40 -29.10 -19.78 27.75
C GLU A 40 -29.35 -21.27 28.03
N ASN A 41 -28.31 -22.10 27.83
CA ASN A 41 -27.67 -22.96 28.85
C ASN A 41 -26.67 -23.89 28.14
N SER A 42 -25.37 -23.82 28.51
CA SER A 42 -24.68 -24.74 29.43
C SER A 42 -24.60 -26.19 28.91
N SER A 43 -23.52 -26.96 28.94
CA SER A 43 -22.13 -26.88 29.43
C SER A 43 -21.45 -28.21 29.04
N ARG A 44 -20.11 -28.24 28.97
CA ARG A 44 -19.20 -29.42 29.05
C ARG A 44 -19.27 -30.44 27.90
N GLY A 45 -18.18 -30.59 27.13
CA GLY A 45 -17.15 -31.63 27.35
C GLY A 45 -17.48 -32.80 26.38
N TRP A 46 -16.56 -33.44 25.67
CA TRP A 46 -15.34 -34.10 26.08
C TRP A 46 -14.52 -34.43 24.82
N TRP A 47 -13.23 -34.68 25.06
CA TRP A 47 -12.20 -35.05 24.10
C TRP A 47 -12.37 -36.47 23.53
N GLU A 48 -11.86 -36.61 22.29
CA GLU A 48 -11.15 -37.74 21.67
C GLU A 48 -11.21 -39.15 22.30
N ALA A 49 -11.40 -40.16 21.45
CA ALA A 49 -10.49 -41.31 21.34
C ALA A 49 -10.80 -42.24 20.13
N CYS A 50 -9.74 -42.49 19.33
CA CYS A 50 -9.32 -43.76 18.70
C CYS A 50 -10.06 -44.36 17.47
N PRO A 51 -9.44 -45.30 16.70
CA PRO A 51 -8.02 -45.70 16.64
C PRO A 51 -7.40 -45.88 15.24
N ASP A 52 -6.07 -46.03 15.29
CA ASP A 52 -5.11 -46.68 14.40
C ASP A 52 -5.58 -47.64 13.30
N LEU A 53 -4.89 -47.58 12.16
CA LEU A 53 -4.44 -48.77 11.43
C LEU A 53 -3.16 -48.45 10.62
N HIS A 54 -2.05 -48.99 11.12
CA HIS A 54 -0.77 -49.17 10.42
C HIS A 54 -0.93 -50.24 9.32
N LEU A 55 -0.30 -50.02 8.16
CA LEU A 55 0.58 -51.03 7.53
C LEU A 55 1.34 -50.39 6.35
N ASP A 56 2.65 -50.33 6.56
CA ASP A 56 3.72 -49.99 5.63
C ASP A 56 4.00 -51.19 4.71
N LEU A 57 4.35 -50.99 3.44
CA LEU A 57 5.13 -51.94 2.62
C LEU A 57 5.62 -51.27 1.32
N SER A 58 6.90 -50.90 1.35
CA SER A 58 7.92 -50.87 0.28
C SER A 58 7.56 -51.43 -1.10
N MET A 59 7.91 -50.69 -2.18
CA MET A 59 8.86 -51.13 -3.22
C MET A 59 9.04 -50.09 -4.36
N LYS A 60 10.30 -49.71 -4.61
CA LYS A 60 10.92 -49.35 -5.92
C LYS A 60 11.89 -50.52 -6.26
N PRO A 61 12.52 -50.68 -7.46
CA PRO A 61 12.83 -49.66 -8.49
C PRO A 61 12.80 -50.18 -9.96
N SER A 62 13.34 -49.34 -10.87
CA SER A 62 14.09 -49.65 -12.11
C SER A 62 13.43 -49.22 -13.43
N LEU A 63 14.09 -48.32 -14.17
CA LEU A 63 14.68 -48.65 -15.48
C LEU A 63 15.61 -47.54 -15.99
N GLU A 64 16.54 -47.99 -16.82
CA GLU A 64 17.83 -47.43 -17.23
C GLU A 64 17.80 -46.35 -18.33
N SER A 65 18.97 -45.73 -18.43
CA SER A 65 19.64 -44.97 -19.50
C SER A 65 19.44 -45.43 -20.95
N CYS A 66 19.51 -44.51 -21.94
CA CYS A 66 20.74 -44.21 -22.70
C CYS A 66 20.51 -43.25 -23.90
N GLU A 67 21.54 -42.43 -24.06
CA GLU A 67 22.11 -41.61 -25.15
C GLU A 67 21.79 -41.84 -26.66
N ASP A 68 21.96 -40.70 -27.36
CA ASP A 68 22.63 -40.43 -28.65
C ASP A 68 21.90 -40.32 -30.03
N THR A 69 22.07 -39.09 -30.56
CA THR A 69 22.03 -38.47 -31.91
C THR A 69 22.80 -39.21 -33.05
N PRO A 70 22.96 -38.66 -34.29
CA PRO A 70 22.15 -37.77 -35.15
C PRO A 70 22.09 -38.25 -36.63
N LEU A 71 21.27 -37.64 -37.50
CA LEU A 71 21.53 -37.62 -38.96
C LEU A 71 21.12 -36.29 -39.63
N LEU A 72 21.90 -35.96 -40.66
CA LEU A 72 22.10 -34.68 -41.36
C LEU A 72 21.28 -34.58 -42.67
N CYS A 73 21.33 -33.37 -43.27
CA CYS A 73 20.90 -32.96 -44.62
C CYS A 73 19.41 -32.52 -44.74
N ASP A 74 19.04 -31.41 -45.38
CA ASP A 74 19.63 -30.86 -46.60
C ASP A 74 19.33 -29.37 -46.79
N VAL A 75 20.18 -28.73 -47.59
CA VAL A 75 20.19 -27.32 -47.98
C VAL A 75 19.21 -27.09 -49.14
N THR A 76 18.42 -26.02 -49.09
CA THR A 76 17.97 -25.31 -50.32
C THR A 76 17.37 -23.93 -49.99
N GLN A 77 18.10 -22.88 -50.37
CA GLN A 77 17.54 -21.59 -50.83
C GLN A 77 17.25 -21.71 -52.35
N PRO A 78 16.49 -20.82 -53.06
CA PRO A 78 16.41 -19.35 -52.86
C PRO A 78 15.07 -18.66 -53.21
N THR A 79 14.91 -17.38 -52.83
CA THR A 79 14.79 -16.21 -53.74
C THR A 79 14.16 -15.01 -53.04
N HIS A 80 14.82 -13.86 -53.23
CA HIS A 80 14.44 -12.54 -52.78
C HIS A 80 13.11 -12.08 -53.40
N SER A 81 12.22 -11.51 -52.58
CA SER A 81 11.32 -10.46 -53.06
C SER A 81 11.32 -9.29 -52.06
N LEU A 82 11.68 -8.14 -52.61
CA LEU A 82 11.68 -6.83 -51.98
C LEU A 82 10.23 -6.39 -51.78
N HIS A 83 9.77 -6.22 -50.55
CA HIS A 83 8.78 -5.19 -50.21
C HIS A 83 8.89 -4.84 -48.73
N THR A 84 9.58 -3.72 -48.48
CA THR A 84 9.55 -2.95 -47.25
C THR A 84 8.18 -2.27 -47.12
N PRO A 85 7.57 -2.26 -45.93
CA PRO A 85 6.75 -1.13 -45.51
C PRO A 85 7.36 -0.47 -44.27
N LEU A 86 7.82 0.76 -44.49
CA LEU A 86 7.95 1.88 -43.57
C LEU A 86 7.81 1.58 -42.06
N LEU A 87 8.95 1.50 -41.38
CA LEU A 87 9.06 1.82 -39.96
C LEU A 87 8.92 3.34 -39.80
N THR A 88 7.74 3.84 -39.46
CA THR A 88 7.63 5.13 -38.76
C THR A 88 7.75 4.87 -37.28
N SER A 89 8.99 4.91 -36.82
CA SER A 89 9.37 5.03 -35.42
C SER A 89 8.82 6.33 -34.84
N THR A 90 7.75 6.23 -34.05
CA THR A 90 7.49 7.21 -32.98
C THR A 90 7.87 6.56 -31.67
N THR A 91 9.18 6.61 -31.38
CA THR A 91 9.73 6.39 -30.05
C THR A 91 9.26 7.54 -29.16
N SER A 92 8.11 7.35 -28.53
CA SER A 92 7.74 8.10 -27.32
C SER A 92 8.57 7.51 -26.18
N ASP A 93 9.79 8.03 -26.02
CA ASP A 93 10.64 7.78 -24.86
C ASP A 93 9.98 8.39 -23.61
N MET A 94 9.19 7.57 -22.92
CA MET A 94 8.81 7.83 -21.53
C MET A 94 9.89 7.21 -20.63
N PRO A 95 10.46 7.97 -19.68
CA PRO A 95 11.56 7.49 -18.85
C PRO A 95 11.11 6.31 -18.00
N TYR A 96 11.93 5.26 -18.03
CA TYR A 96 11.70 3.98 -17.36
C TYR A 96 11.58 4.17 -15.84
N ASN A 97 10.59 3.48 -15.26
CA ASN A 97 10.24 3.53 -13.85
C ASN A 97 11.26 2.74 -13.01
N THR A 98 12.41 3.36 -12.75
CA THR A 98 13.36 2.92 -11.72
C THR A 98 13.58 4.01 -10.66
N GLY A 99 12.80 5.10 -10.72
CA GLY A 99 13.13 6.37 -10.08
C GLY A 99 12.38 6.72 -8.79
N TRP A 100 11.29 6.02 -8.44
CA TRP A 100 10.47 6.44 -7.29
C TRP A 100 10.93 5.93 -5.92
N SER A 101 11.94 5.05 -5.89
CA SER A 101 12.57 4.60 -4.64
C SER A 101 13.46 5.68 -4.01
N VAL A 102 13.82 6.74 -4.75
CA VAL A 102 14.74 7.78 -4.27
C VAL A 102 14.08 9.14 -4.41
N LEU A 103 13.81 9.78 -3.26
CA LEU A 103 13.42 11.18 -3.22
C LEU A 103 14.44 12.06 -3.95
N PRO A 104 14.00 13.04 -4.76
CA PRO A 104 14.86 14.08 -5.29
C PRO A 104 15.77 14.67 -4.20
N LYS A 105 17.07 14.82 -4.49
CA LYS A 105 18.07 15.30 -3.53
C LYS A 105 17.65 16.61 -2.84
N GLU A 106 17.00 17.50 -3.58
CA GLU A 106 16.50 18.77 -3.06
C GLU A 106 15.43 18.60 -1.98
N ILE A 107 14.49 17.65 -2.17
CA ILE A 107 13.46 17.33 -1.16
C ILE A 107 14.11 16.81 0.12
N ALA A 108 15.13 15.95 -0.01
CA ALA A 108 15.86 15.44 1.13
C ALA A 108 16.59 16.56 1.90
N ILE A 109 17.28 17.47 1.19
CA ILE A 109 17.97 18.62 1.79
C ILE A 109 16.98 19.55 2.50
N ASN A 110 15.84 19.86 1.86
CA ASN A 110 14.82 20.72 2.46
C ASN A 110 14.23 20.08 3.73
N MET A 111 13.99 18.77 3.71
CA MET A 111 13.50 18.04 4.87
C MET A 111 14.53 18.00 6.01
N GLU A 112 15.79 17.70 5.71
CA GLU A 112 16.88 17.70 6.71
C GLU A 112 17.05 19.09 7.33
N LYS A 113 16.98 20.16 6.52
CA LYS A 113 17.04 21.54 6.99
C LYS A 113 15.85 21.89 7.89
N ALA A 114 14.63 21.53 7.50
CA ALA A 114 13.42 21.77 8.29
C ALA A 114 13.49 21.06 9.66
N LEU A 115 13.91 19.80 9.68
CA LEU A 115 14.09 19.03 10.91
C LEU A 115 15.25 19.56 11.77
N GLY A 116 16.35 19.97 11.13
CA GLY A 116 17.48 20.63 11.77
C GLY A 116 17.05 21.89 12.51
N GLY A 117 16.20 22.70 11.88
CA GLY A 117 15.60 23.90 12.48
C GLY A 117 14.46 23.66 13.47
N GLY A 118 13.96 22.43 13.60
CA GLY A 118 12.76 22.15 14.43
C GLY A 118 11.48 22.72 13.82
N ASN A 119 11.41 22.90 12.50
CA ASN A 119 10.24 23.47 11.84
C ASN A 119 9.34 22.34 11.31
N LEU A 120 8.45 21.83 12.18
CA LEU A 120 7.51 20.76 11.80
C LEU A 120 6.47 21.21 10.76
N LEU A 121 6.14 22.49 10.70
CA LEU A 121 5.23 23.03 9.69
C LEU A 121 5.82 22.87 8.28
N GLU A 122 7.10 23.20 8.11
CA GLU A 122 7.81 23.01 6.85
C GLU A 122 7.94 21.52 6.51
N VAL A 123 8.14 20.65 7.51
CA VAL A 123 8.14 19.20 7.29
C VAL A 123 6.80 18.73 6.74
N VAL A 124 5.67 19.19 7.29
CA VAL A 124 4.34 18.86 6.75
C VAL A 124 4.20 19.33 5.30
N SER A 125 4.69 20.53 4.97
CA SER A 125 4.69 21.05 3.59
C SER A 125 5.46 20.13 2.64
N VAL A 126 6.68 19.74 3.01
CA VAL A 126 7.53 18.83 2.22
C VAL A 126 6.89 17.44 2.07
N VAL A 127 6.33 16.87 3.14
CA VAL A 127 5.65 15.58 3.11
C VAL A 127 4.44 15.64 2.18
N LYS A 128 3.56 16.63 2.32
CA LYS A 128 2.38 16.78 1.46
C LYS A 128 2.74 16.98 0.00
N GLY A 129 3.74 17.80 -0.29
CA GLY A 129 4.23 18.01 -1.66
C GLY A 129 4.78 16.73 -2.28
N THR A 130 5.54 15.96 -1.50
CA THR A 130 6.09 14.67 -1.91
C THR A 130 4.97 13.67 -2.20
N LEU A 131 4.02 13.50 -1.29
CA LEU A 131 2.92 12.54 -1.45
C LEU A 131 1.96 12.95 -2.57
N LYS A 132 1.72 14.24 -2.79
CA LYS A 132 0.95 14.74 -3.95
C LYS A 132 1.64 14.43 -5.28
N THR A 133 2.96 14.44 -5.30
CA THR A 133 3.71 14.05 -6.50
C THR A 133 3.63 12.54 -6.70
N ALA A 134 3.80 11.76 -5.63
CA ALA A 134 3.69 10.31 -5.65
C ALA A 134 2.30 9.80 -6.04
N SER A 135 1.23 10.48 -5.63
CA SER A 135 -0.15 10.10 -5.97
C SER A 135 -0.44 10.16 -7.48
N ASN A 136 0.34 10.94 -8.23
CA ASN A 136 0.27 11.06 -9.68
C ASN A 136 1.29 10.20 -10.43
N ALA A 137 2.12 9.42 -9.72
CA ALA A 137 3.12 8.59 -10.35
C ALA A 137 2.45 7.50 -11.22
N PRO A 138 2.95 7.27 -12.45
CA PRO A 138 2.40 6.26 -13.32
C PRO A 138 2.63 4.86 -12.73
N VAL A 139 1.61 4.01 -12.80
CA VAL A 139 1.72 2.59 -12.42
C VAL A 139 1.42 1.73 -13.64
N SER A 140 2.29 0.78 -13.95
CA SER A 140 2.14 -0.13 -15.07
C SER A 140 1.73 -1.52 -14.59
N ILE A 141 0.57 -1.99 -15.04
CA ILE A 141 -0.01 -3.27 -14.64
C ILE A 141 -0.09 -4.17 -15.87
N ALA A 142 0.61 -5.31 -15.82
CA ALA A 142 0.52 -6.32 -16.88
C ALA A 142 -0.66 -7.27 -16.63
N VAL A 143 -1.44 -7.54 -17.67
CA VAL A 143 -2.48 -8.55 -17.70
C VAL A 143 -2.03 -9.62 -18.69
N THR A 144 -1.98 -10.87 -18.24
CA THR A 144 -1.40 -11.97 -19.01
C THR A 144 -2.13 -13.27 -18.72
N GLY A 145 -2.06 -14.24 -19.62
CA GLY A 145 -2.59 -15.59 -19.41
C GLY A 145 -2.63 -16.39 -20.70
N ASP A 146 -3.32 -17.53 -20.68
CA ASP A 146 -3.48 -18.36 -21.88
C ASP A 146 -4.47 -17.73 -22.88
N SER A 147 -4.36 -18.07 -24.17
CA SER A 147 -5.27 -17.55 -25.20
C SER A 147 -6.71 -18.00 -24.95
N GLY A 148 -7.69 -17.12 -25.23
CA GLY A 148 -9.11 -17.45 -25.12
C GLY A 148 -9.64 -17.54 -23.69
N ASN A 149 -8.85 -17.19 -22.68
CA ASN A 149 -9.28 -17.17 -21.27
C ASN A 149 -10.24 -16.02 -20.95
N GLY A 150 -10.42 -15.02 -21.82
CA GLY A 150 -11.29 -13.87 -21.57
C GLY A 150 -10.55 -12.64 -21.04
N MET A 151 -9.22 -12.59 -21.15
CA MET A 151 -8.38 -11.45 -20.75
C MET A 151 -8.83 -10.10 -21.32
N SER A 152 -9.08 -9.99 -22.62
CA SER A 152 -9.53 -8.72 -23.22
C SER A 152 -10.91 -8.29 -22.70
N SER A 153 -11.83 -9.25 -22.52
CA SER A 153 -13.13 -8.99 -21.88
C SER A 153 -12.96 -8.51 -20.44
N PHE A 154 -12.03 -9.11 -19.69
CA PHE A 154 -11.70 -8.69 -18.33
C PHE A 154 -11.13 -7.26 -18.29
N ILE A 155 -10.24 -6.90 -19.21
CA ILE A 155 -9.68 -5.54 -19.30
C ILE A 155 -10.79 -4.52 -19.53
N ASN A 156 -11.72 -4.80 -20.46
CA ASN A 156 -12.86 -3.92 -20.73
C ASN A 156 -13.78 -3.78 -19.51
N ALA A 157 -14.12 -4.89 -18.85
CA ALA A 157 -14.90 -4.90 -17.61
C ALA A 157 -14.20 -4.14 -16.47
N LEU A 158 -12.88 -4.24 -16.35
CA LEU A 158 -12.09 -3.51 -15.36
C LEU A 158 -12.08 -2.00 -15.64
N ARG A 159 -12.08 -1.62 -16.92
CA ARG A 159 -12.17 -0.23 -17.39
C ARG A 159 -13.59 0.36 -17.32
N GLY A 160 -14.62 -0.49 -17.19
CA GLY A 160 -16.01 -0.06 -17.23
C GLY A 160 -16.50 0.28 -18.64
N ILE A 161 -15.87 -0.30 -19.66
CA ILE A 161 -16.16 -0.09 -21.08
C ILE A 161 -16.82 -1.37 -21.63
N GLY A 162 -17.85 -1.22 -22.45
CA GLY A 162 -18.53 -2.32 -23.12
C GLY A 162 -17.62 -3.07 -24.11
N HIS A 163 -18.00 -4.28 -24.53
CA HIS A 163 -17.15 -5.09 -25.41
C HIS A 163 -17.12 -4.62 -26.88
N GLU A 164 -18.07 -3.77 -27.28
CA GLU A 164 -18.25 -3.31 -28.68
C GLU A 164 -17.95 -1.81 -28.87
N GLU A 165 -17.35 -1.16 -27.88
CA GLU A 165 -16.97 0.25 -27.99
C GLU A 165 -15.67 0.43 -28.79
N GLU A 166 -15.47 1.61 -29.38
CA GLU A 166 -14.33 1.90 -30.27
C GLU A 166 -12.97 1.72 -29.56
N ASP A 167 -12.91 2.04 -28.27
CA ASP A 167 -11.70 1.93 -27.44
C ASP A 167 -11.57 0.58 -26.71
N SER A 168 -12.39 -0.40 -27.06
CA SER A 168 -12.41 -1.71 -26.40
C SER A 168 -11.24 -2.59 -26.81
N ALA A 169 -10.70 -3.32 -25.83
CA ALA A 169 -9.71 -4.35 -26.11
C ALA A 169 -10.34 -5.42 -27.01
N PRO A 170 -9.74 -5.77 -28.17
CA PRO A 170 -10.33 -6.71 -29.11
C PRO A 170 -10.56 -8.08 -28.48
N THR A 171 -11.81 -8.55 -28.51
CA THR A 171 -12.20 -9.86 -27.96
C THR A 171 -12.30 -10.91 -29.06
N GLY A 172 -11.86 -12.15 -28.78
CA GLY A 172 -11.97 -13.26 -29.72
C GLY A 172 -11.54 -14.60 -29.12
N VAL A 173 -11.96 -15.70 -29.76
CA VAL A 173 -11.58 -17.07 -29.38
C VAL A 173 -10.14 -17.38 -29.79
N VAL A 174 -9.71 -16.84 -30.94
CA VAL A 174 -8.33 -16.90 -31.42
C VAL A 174 -7.53 -15.77 -30.78
N ARG A 175 -6.22 -15.97 -30.65
CA ARG A 175 -5.28 -14.95 -30.16
C ARG A 175 -5.50 -13.61 -30.87
N THR A 176 -6.03 -12.63 -30.15
CA THR A 176 -6.30 -11.28 -30.64
C THR A 176 -5.10 -10.35 -30.48
N THR A 177 -4.31 -10.54 -29.41
CA THR A 177 -3.17 -9.68 -29.07
C THR A 177 -1.84 -10.34 -29.48
N GLN A 178 -1.09 -9.66 -30.37
CA GLN A 178 0.23 -10.11 -30.81
C GLN A 178 1.38 -9.25 -30.27
N ILE A 179 1.08 -8.00 -29.90
CA ILE A 179 2.02 -7.00 -29.39
C ILE A 179 1.42 -6.45 -28.09
N PRO A 180 2.21 -6.21 -27.03
CA PRO A 180 1.73 -5.57 -25.81
C PRO A 180 0.95 -4.30 -26.10
N THR A 181 -0.32 -4.26 -25.71
CA THR A 181 -1.23 -3.14 -25.99
C THR A 181 -1.60 -2.41 -24.71
N ARG A 182 -1.59 -1.09 -24.74
CA ARG A 182 -1.86 -0.23 -23.58
C ARG A 182 -3.32 0.19 -23.56
N TYR A 183 -3.92 0.14 -22.38
CA TYR A 183 -5.25 0.64 -22.11
C TYR A 183 -5.26 1.52 -20.86
N PHE A 184 -6.09 2.56 -20.91
CA PHE A 184 -6.30 3.50 -19.82
C PHE A 184 -7.71 3.32 -19.24
N SER A 185 -7.86 3.65 -17.96
CA SER A 185 -9.13 3.57 -17.25
C SER A 185 -9.41 4.86 -16.48
N PRO A 186 -10.59 5.47 -16.64
CA PRO A 186 -11.02 6.58 -15.77
C PRO A 186 -11.11 6.18 -14.30
N HIS A 187 -11.34 4.90 -14.00
CA HIS A 187 -11.37 4.38 -12.64
C HIS A 187 -9.99 4.30 -11.99
N PHE A 188 -8.92 4.24 -12.78
CA PHE A 188 -7.54 4.14 -12.31
C PHE A 188 -6.68 5.22 -12.99
N PRO A 189 -6.77 6.50 -12.54
CA PRO A 189 -6.01 7.58 -13.16
C PRO A 189 -4.51 7.35 -13.00
N ASN A 190 -3.73 7.71 -14.04
CA ASN A 190 -2.28 7.46 -14.09
C ASN A 190 -1.91 5.99 -13.91
N VAL A 191 -2.76 5.07 -14.37
CA VAL A 191 -2.46 3.64 -14.44
C VAL A 191 -2.56 3.18 -15.89
N VAL A 192 -1.56 2.41 -16.33
CA VAL A 192 -1.54 1.78 -17.65
C VAL A 192 -1.79 0.29 -17.47
N LEU A 193 -2.89 -0.19 -18.03
CA LEU A 193 -3.18 -1.63 -18.14
C LEU A 193 -2.55 -2.13 -19.44
N TRP A 194 -1.70 -3.13 -19.34
CA TRP A 194 -1.00 -3.73 -20.47
C TRP A 194 -1.58 -5.10 -20.76
N ASP A 195 -2.23 -5.24 -21.90
CA ASP A 195 -2.67 -6.52 -22.45
C ASP A 195 -1.47 -7.21 -23.10
N LEU A 196 -1.01 -8.31 -22.49
CA LEU A 196 0.14 -9.07 -22.97
C LEU A 196 -0.31 -10.24 -23.85
N PRO A 197 0.40 -10.54 -24.94
CA PRO A 197 0.12 -11.71 -25.77
C PRO A 197 0.06 -12.99 -24.94
N GLY A 198 -0.90 -13.86 -25.25
CA GLY A 198 -1.13 -15.07 -24.47
C GLY A 198 0.07 -16.03 -24.48
N THR A 199 0.35 -16.66 -23.34
CA THR A 199 1.53 -17.51 -23.10
C THR A 199 1.61 -18.74 -24.00
N GLY A 200 0.48 -19.20 -24.54
CA GLY A 200 0.41 -20.41 -25.38
C GLY A 200 1.13 -20.32 -26.74
N ALA A 201 1.53 -19.13 -27.21
CA ALA A 201 2.23 -18.95 -28.49
C ALA A 201 3.76 -18.88 -28.37
N ALA A 202 4.30 -18.67 -27.15
CA ALA A 202 5.74 -18.54 -26.90
C ALA A 202 6.35 -19.94 -26.63
N ILE A 203 6.41 -20.77 -27.67
CA ILE A 203 6.78 -22.20 -27.59
C ILE A 203 8.25 -22.43 -27.20
N GLN A 204 9.13 -21.43 -27.20
CA GLN A 204 10.59 -21.66 -27.19
C GLN A 204 11.33 -21.38 -25.87
N SER A 205 10.86 -20.50 -24.98
CA SER A 205 11.26 -20.47 -23.55
C SER A 205 10.47 -19.38 -22.80
N LEU A 206 10.17 -19.61 -21.51
CA LEU A 206 9.53 -18.59 -20.67
C LEU A 206 10.46 -17.38 -20.49
N GLU A 207 11.78 -17.56 -20.44
CA GLU A 207 12.73 -16.45 -20.36
C GLU A 207 12.64 -15.50 -21.55
N ASN A 208 12.57 -16.02 -22.78
CA ASN A 208 12.48 -15.19 -23.99
C ASN A 208 11.20 -14.36 -23.98
N TYR A 209 10.08 -14.97 -23.59
CA TYR A 209 8.80 -14.25 -23.45
C TYR A 209 8.92 -13.09 -22.46
N MET A 210 9.60 -13.29 -21.33
CA MET A 210 9.75 -12.22 -20.34
C MET A 210 10.57 -11.03 -20.83
N GLU A 211 11.63 -11.30 -21.58
CA GLU A 211 12.48 -10.28 -22.17
C GLU A 211 11.74 -9.52 -23.26
N GLU A 212 11.06 -10.25 -24.16
CA GLU A 212 10.26 -9.67 -25.24
C GLU A 212 9.13 -8.78 -24.68
N MET A 213 8.43 -9.27 -23.65
CA MET A 213 7.34 -8.53 -23.00
C MET A 213 7.84 -7.53 -21.96
N LYS A 214 9.15 -7.41 -21.75
CA LYS A 214 9.81 -6.45 -20.85
C LYS A 214 9.25 -6.48 -19.42
N PHE A 215 9.20 -7.66 -18.80
CA PHE A 215 8.60 -7.85 -17.47
C PHE A 215 9.10 -6.88 -16.37
N SER A 216 10.33 -6.37 -16.50
CA SER A 216 10.89 -5.39 -15.57
C SER A 216 10.10 -4.07 -15.51
N GLN A 217 9.37 -3.71 -16.57
CA GLN A 217 8.66 -2.43 -16.68
C GLN A 217 7.33 -2.37 -15.91
N TYR A 218 6.81 -3.52 -15.45
CA TYR A 218 5.52 -3.59 -14.76
C TYR A 218 5.71 -3.62 -13.24
N ASP A 219 4.82 -2.94 -12.53
CA ASP A 219 4.80 -2.85 -11.08
C ASP A 219 3.98 -3.99 -10.46
N LEU A 220 2.96 -4.47 -11.18
CA LEU A 220 2.04 -5.52 -10.77
C LEU A 220 1.60 -6.37 -11.97
N PHE A 221 1.35 -7.66 -11.73
CA PHE A 221 0.83 -8.59 -12.74
C PHE A 221 -0.55 -9.13 -12.37
N ILE A 222 -1.41 -9.33 -13.35
CA ILE A 222 -2.70 -10.01 -13.22
C ILE A 222 -2.66 -11.21 -14.16
N ILE A 223 -2.64 -12.41 -13.57
CA ILE A 223 -2.66 -13.69 -14.30
C ILE A 223 -4.10 -14.13 -14.49
N ILE A 224 -4.57 -14.15 -15.73
CA ILE A 224 -5.92 -14.57 -16.10
C ILE A 224 -5.95 -16.07 -16.36
N ALA A 225 -6.87 -16.75 -15.71
CA ALA A 225 -7.19 -18.16 -15.92
C ALA A 225 -8.68 -18.35 -16.18
N SER A 226 -9.05 -19.44 -16.85
CA SER A 226 -10.44 -19.91 -16.99
C SER A 226 -10.42 -21.40 -17.27
N GLU A 227 -11.46 -22.14 -16.89
CA GLU A 227 -11.65 -23.58 -17.12
C GLU A 227 -10.62 -24.48 -16.40
N GLN A 228 -9.32 -24.22 -16.56
CA GLN A 228 -8.22 -24.92 -15.91
C GLN A 228 -7.08 -23.96 -15.51
N PHE A 229 -6.35 -24.30 -14.43
CA PHE A 229 -5.13 -23.61 -14.04
C PHE A 229 -3.92 -24.38 -14.57
N SER A 230 -3.43 -23.99 -15.76
CA SER A 230 -2.40 -24.75 -16.48
C SER A 230 -1.02 -24.63 -15.81
N MET A 231 -0.15 -25.63 -16.02
CA MET A 231 1.23 -25.60 -15.53
C MET A 231 2.04 -24.42 -16.10
N ASN A 232 1.64 -23.89 -17.26
CA ASN A 232 2.26 -22.68 -17.82
C ASN A 232 1.98 -21.44 -16.96
N LEU A 233 0.74 -21.30 -16.45
CA LEU A 233 0.40 -20.22 -15.52
C LEU A 233 1.12 -20.36 -14.17
N VAL A 234 1.37 -21.59 -13.72
CA VAL A 234 2.15 -21.87 -12.50
C VAL A 234 3.61 -21.45 -12.69
N LYS A 235 4.23 -21.82 -13.82
CA LYS A 235 5.59 -21.38 -14.16
C LYS A 235 5.67 -19.85 -14.27
N LEU A 236 4.67 -19.22 -14.89
CA LEU A 236 4.58 -17.77 -14.98
C LEU A 236 4.51 -17.11 -13.59
N ALA A 237 3.64 -17.61 -12.70
CA ALA A 237 3.51 -17.13 -11.33
C ALA A 237 4.81 -17.28 -10.53
N LYS A 238 5.45 -18.46 -10.61
CA LYS A 238 6.75 -18.74 -9.98
C LYS A 238 7.83 -17.76 -10.41
N THR A 239 7.84 -17.46 -11.70
CA THR A 239 8.80 -16.54 -12.31
C THR A 239 8.55 -15.08 -11.92
N ILE A 240 7.30 -14.63 -11.87
CA ILE A 240 6.94 -13.28 -11.40
C ILE A 240 7.33 -13.12 -9.93
N GLN A 241 7.03 -14.12 -9.09
CA GLN A 241 7.47 -14.15 -7.69
C GLN A 241 8.99 -14.11 -7.56
N GLY A 242 9.71 -14.89 -8.37
CA GLY A 242 11.18 -14.91 -8.37
C GLY A 242 11.81 -13.55 -8.68
N ARG A 243 11.09 -12.65 -9.36
CA ARG A 243 11.51 -11.26 -9.60
C ARG A 243 11.03 -10.27 -8.52
N GLY A 244 10.45 -10.76 -7.42
CA GLY A 244 9.92 -9.94 -6.34
C GLY A 244 8.73 -9.06 -6.75
N LYS A 245 8.04 -9.42 -7.84
CA LYS A 245 6.90 -8.65 -8.35
C LYS A 245 5.61 -9.18 -7.74
N ARG A 246 4.70 -8.26 -7.39
CA ARG A 246 3.36 -8.62 -6.93
C ARG A 246 2.52 -9.12 -8.09
N PHE A 247 1.67 -10.11 -7.81
CA PHE A 247 0.73 -10.61 -8.80
C PHE A 247 -0.57 -11.12 -8.18
N TYR A 248 -1.63 -11.10 -8.99
CA TYR A 248 -2.92 -11.70 -8.69
C TYR A 248 -3.21 -12.86 -9.63
N VAL A 249 -4.06 -13.77 -9.19
CA VAL A 249 -4.71 -14.75 -10.07
C VAL A 249 -6.19 -14.39 -10.17
N VAL A 250 -6.67 -14.20 -11.40
CA VAL A 250 -8.07 -13.91 -11.67
C VAL A 250 -8.65 -15.04 -12.50
N TRP A 251 -9.55 -15.80 -11.90
CA TRP A 251 -10.35 -16.81 -12.58
C TRP A 251 -11.57 -16.14 -13.21
N THR A 252 -11.64 -16.18 -14.53
CA THR A 252 -12.68 -15.53 -15.34
C THR A 252 -13.71 -16.55 -15.83
N LYS A 253 -14.77 -16.06 -16.49
CA LYS A 253 -15.90 -16.87 -17.01
C LYS A 253 -16.65 -17.65 -15.93
N LEU A 254 -16.69 -17.12 -14.71
CA LEU A 254 -17.40 -17.77 -13.61
C LEU A 254 -18.89 -17.98 -13.92
N ASP A 255 -19.51 -17.08 -14.68
CA ASP A 255 -20.87 -17.20 -15.20
C ASP A 255 -21.09 -18.54 -15.95
N ARG A 256 -20.14 -18.93 -16.80
CA ARG A 256 -20.18 -20.19 -17.54
C ARG A 256 -19.96 -21.39 -16.63
N ASP A 257 -19.03 -21.31 -15.70
CA ASP A 257 -18.75 -22.39 -14.75
C ASP A 257 -19.98 -22.69 -13.89
N LEU A 258 -20.64 -21.64 -13.37
CA LEU A 258 -21.86 -21.74 -12.57
C LEU A 258 -23.04 -22.29 -13.38
N SER A 259 -23.18 -21.88 -14.64
CA SER A 259 -24.24 -22.40 -15.52
C SER A 259 -24.13 -23.91 -15.76
N THR A 260 -22.92 -24.46 -15.65
CA THR A 260 -22.64 -25.88 -15.86
C THR A 260 -22.90 -26.71 -14.60
N SER A 261 -22.90 -26.09 -13.40
CA SER A 261 -23.03 -26.76 -12.11
C SER A 261 -24.22 -26.24 -11.28
N ALA A 262 -25.43 -26.59 -11.68
CA ALA A 262 -26.69 -26.00 -11.18
C ALA A 262 -27.00 -26.14 -9.67
N HIS A 263 -26.21 -26.87 -8.86
CA HIS A 263 -26.59 -27.22 -7.48
C HIS A 263 -25.53 -27.02 -6.39
N LEU A 264 -24.32 -26.52 -6.68
CA LEU A 264 -23.22 -26.51 -5.71
C LEU A 264 -22.24 -25.32 -5.90
N GLU A 265 -22.75 -24.09 -6.04
CA GLU A 265 -21.94 -22.87 -6.25
C GLU A 265 -20.80 -22.73 -5.21
N GLU A 266 -21.11 -22.76 -3.92
CA GLU A 266 -20.10 -22.60 -2.87
C GLU A 266 -18.99 -23.66 -2.93
N ARG A 267 -19.36 -24.91 -3.24
CA ARG A 267 -18.42 -26.01 -3.36
C ARG A 267 -17.55 -25.84 -4.59
N LEU A 268 -18.12 -25.42 -5.73
CA LEU A 268 -17.36 -25.14 -6.94
C LEU A 268 -16.33 -24.03 -6.70
N LEU A 269 -16.76 -22.90 -6.13
CA LEU A 269 -15.87 -21.78 -5.82
C LEU A 269 -14.73 -22.20 -4.89
N LYS A 270 -15.03 -23.01 -3.87
CA LYS A 270 -14.00 -23.54 -2.95
C LYS A 270 -13.03 -24.48 -3.67
N ASN A 271 -13.54 -25.38 -4.51
CA ASN A 271 -12.72 -26.32 -5.27
C ASN A 271 -11.76 -25.59 -6.23
N ILE A 272 -12.24 -24.56 -6.94
CA ILE A 272 -11.38 -23.79 -7.85
C ILE A 272 -10.26 -23.10 -7.06
N ARG A 273 -10.59 -22.43 -5.94
CA ARG A 273 -9.59 -21.76 -5.09
C ARG A 273 -8.55 -22.74 -4.54
N GLU A 274 -8.98 -23.88 -4.03
CA GLU A 274 -8.09 -24.90 -3.47
C GLU A 274 -7.20 -25.51 -4.56
N ASN A 275 -7.75 -25.82 -5.73
CA ASN A 275 -6.97 -26.35 -6.83
C ASN A 275 -5.87 -25.38 -7.28
N ILE A 276 -6.16 -24.08 -7.39
CA ILE A 276 -5.15 -23.06 -7.71
C ILE A 276 -4.08 -23.00 -6.60
N ARG A 277 -4.52 -22.95 -5.34
CA ARG A 277 -3.64 -22.89 -4.16
C ARG A 277 -2.69 -24.08 -4.10
N GLU A 278 -3.21 -25.30 -4.16
CA GLU A 278 -2.41 -26.53 -4.11
C GLU A 278 -1.41 -26.59 -5.26
N THR A 279 -1.82 -26.22 -6.48
CA THR A 279 -0.94 -26.26 -7.65
C THR A 279 0.21 -25.25 -7.53
N LEU A 280 -0.06 -24.05 -7.03
CA LEU A 280 0.96 -23.04 -6.76
C LEU A 280 1.92 -23.47 -5.64
N GLN A 281 1.39 -23.99 -4.54
CA GLN A 281 2.18 -24.42 -3.38
C GLN A 281 3.10 -25.59 -3.70
N LYS A 282 2.66 -26.56 -4.52
CA LYS A 282 3.49 -27.68 -4.99
C LYS A 282 4.75 -27.20 -5.71
N GLU A 283 4.70 -26.03 -6.36
CA GLU A 283 5.82 -25.43 -7.07
C GLU A 283 6.59 -24.37 -6.25
N GLY A 284 6.28 -24.22 -4.96
CA GLY A 284 6.93 -23.27 -4.07
C GLY A 284 6.50 -21.81 -4.30
N VAL A 285 5.35 -21.59 -4.92
CA VAL A 285 4.78 -20.25 -5.12
C VAL A 285 3.92 -19.89 -3.90
N CYS A 286 4.18 -18.74 -3.30
CA CYS A 286 3.38 -18.19 -2.21
C CYS A 286 1.96 -17.90 -2.71
N GLU A 287 0.97 -18.08 -1.83
CA GLU A 287 -0.42 -17.87 -2.18
C GLU A 287 -0.68 -16.39 -2.57
N PRO A 288 -1.11 -16.11 -3.82
CA PRO A 288 -1.47 -14.75 -4.24
C PRO A 288 -2.94 -14.44 -3.88
N ASN A 289 -3.36 -13.19 -4.08
CA ASN A 289 -4.78 -12.89 -4.10
C ASN A 289 -5.46 -13.59 -5.28
N ILE A 290 -6.46 -14.43 -4.99
CA ILE A 290 -7.27 -15.15 -5.98
C ILE A 290 -8.67 -14.54 -6.04
N PHE A 291 -9.10 -14.13 -7.23
CA PHE A 291 -10.42 -13.56 -7.48
C PHE A 291 -11.17 -14.37 -8.53
N LEU A 292 -12.41 -14.79 -8.23
CA LEU A 292 -13.29 -15.42 -9.22
C LEU A 292 -14.33 -14.41 -9.70
N VAL A 293 -14.32 -14.15 -11.00
CA VAL A 293 -15.06 -13.04 -11.59
C VAL A 293 -15.81 -13.46 -12.86
N SER A 294 -16.91 -12.77 -13.13
CA SER A 294 -17.51 -12.71 -14.46
C SER A 294 -17.23 -11.34 -15.07
N SER A 295 -16.77 -11.30 -16.32
CA SER A 295 -16.64 -10.04 -17.06
C SER A 295 -17.98 -9.53 -17.56
N LEU A 296 -19.01 -10.39 -17.61
CA LEU A 296 -20.38 -10.03 -17.98
C LEU A 296 -21.13 -9.36 -16.83
N GLU A 297 -20.74 -9.69 -15.59
CA GLU A 297 -21.36 -9.16 -14.37
C GLU A 297 -20.32 -8.52 -13.42
N PRO A 298 -19.69 -7.37 -13.79
CA PRO A 298 -18.61 -6.76 -13.00
C PRO A 298 -19.02 -6.20 -11.63
N LEU A 299 -20.31 -6.26 -11.30
CA LEU A 299 -20.87 -5.84 -10.02
C LEU A 299 -21.04 -7.01 -9.04
N LEU A 300 -20.84 -8.25 -9.49
CA LEU A 300 -21.04 -9.48 -8.72
C LEU A 300 -19.71 -10.19 -8.40
N HIS A 301 -19.81 -11.23 -7.59
CA HIS A 301 -18.70 -12.11 -7.20
C HIS A 301 -17.50 -11.34 -6.63
N ASP A 302 -16.27 -11.74 -6.96
CA ASP A 302 -15.07 -11.10 -6.43
C ASP A 302 -14.67 -9.83 -7.21
N PHE A 303 -15.41 -9.40 -8.23
CA PHE A 303 -15.01 -8.25 -9.06
C PHE A 303 -14.95 -6.93 -8.24
N PRO A 304 -15.93 -6.60 -7.38
CA PRO A 304 -15.83 -5.44 -6.49
C PRO A 304 -14.64 -5.53 -5.53
N LYS A 305 -14.37 -6.73 -5.00
CA LYS A 305 -13.22 -6.99 -4.11
C LYS A 305 -11.90 -6.78 -4.84
N LEU A 306 -11.78 -7.29 -6.06
CA LEU A 306 -10.63 -7.08 -6.94
C LEU A 306 -10.35 -5.61 -7.17
N ARG A 307 -11.38 -4.80 -7.51
CA ARG A 307 -11.21 -3.35 -7.69
C ARG A 307 -10.71 -2.67 -6.42
N GLY A 308 -11.30 -3.02 -5.27
CA GLY A 308 -10.88 -2.50 -3.97
C GLY A 308 -9.42 -2.85 -3.63
N THR A 309 -9.03 -4.10 -3.81
CA THR A 309 -7.64 -4.54 -3.60
C THR A 309 -6.68 -3.85 -4.58
N LEU A 310 -7.06 -3.71 -5.85
CA LEU A 310 -6.23 -3.01 -6.84
C LEU A 310 -6.00 -1.53 -6.46
N HIS A 311 -7.02 -0.82 -5.95
CA HIS A 311 -6.87 0.55 -5.46
C HIS A 311 -5.89 0.67 -4.29
N ILE A 312 -5.94 -0.27 -3.35
CA ILE A 312 -5.03 -0.32 -2.20
C ILE A 312 -3.60 -0.55 -2.70
N ASP A 313 -3.40 -1.55 -3.55
CA ASP A 313 -2.07 -1.91 -4.06
C ASP A 313 -1.48 -0.83 -4.97
N ILE A 314 -2.27 -0.16 -5.81
CA ILE A 314 -1.80 1.00 -6.59
C ILE A 314 -1.32 2.11 -5.65
N SER A 315 -2.06 2.40 -4.59
CA SER A 315 -1.66 3.40 -3.60
C SER A 315 -0.36 2.99 -2.91
N ASP A 316 -0.26 1.74 -2.48
CA ASP A 316 0.95 1.20 -1.85
C ASP A 316 2.18 1.28 -2.78
N ILE A 317 2.04 0.89 -4.05
CA ILE A 317 3.11 1.04 -5.07
C ILE A 317 3.59 2.49 -5.16
N ARG A 318 2.66 3.45 -5.21
CA ARG A 318 2.97 4.88 -5.35
C ARG A 318 3.68 5.45 -4.12
N TYR A 319 3.23 5.07 -2.92
CA TYR A 319 3.66 5.71 -1.69
C TYR A 319 4.82 4.98 -0.99
N HIS A 320 5.07 3.70 -1.25
CA HIS A 320 6.09 2.92 -0.54
C HIS A 320 7.48 3.57 -0.55
N GLY A 321 8.04 3.80 -1.74
CA GLY A 321 9.38 4.40 -1.90
C GLY A 321 9.50 5.78 -1.24
N PRO A 322 8.60 6.74 -1.54
CA PRO A 322 8.60 8.05 -0.90
C PRO A 322 8.49 7.99 0.62
N LEU A 323 7.57 7.18 1.17
CA LEU A 323 7.37 7.06 2.61
C LEU A 323 8.60 6.45 3.30
N GLU A 324 9.20 5.42 2.72
CA GLU A 324 10.43 4.81 3.24
C GLU A 324 11.59 5.81 3.23
N SER A 325 11.74 6.57 2.13
CA SER A 325 12.79 7.59 2.00
C SER A 325 12.61 8.74 3.00
N LEU A 326 11.39 9.28 3.14
CA LEU A 326 11.06 10.29 4.16
C LEU A 326 11.34 9.75 5.57
N SER A 327 11.01 8.48 5.82
CA SER A 327 11.24 7.83 7.11
C SER A 327 12.72 7.75 7.47
N HIS A 328 13.53 7.32 6.50
CA HIS A 328 14.97 7.27 6.66
C HIS A 328 15.56 8.67 6.91
N ILE A 329 15.11 9.69 6.17
CA ILE A 329 15.61 11.06 6.31
C ILE A 329 15.32 11.60 7.70
N TYR A 330 14.08 11.51 8.20
CA TYR A 330 13.79 12.09 9.50
C TYR A 330 14.46 11.33 10.65
N GLU A 331 14.59 10.01 10.56
CA GLU A 331 15.30 9.23 11.58
C GLU A 331 16.77 9.63 11.67
N ARG A 332 17.42 9.80 10.51
CA ARG A 332 18.80 10.31 10.44
C ARG A 332 18.90 11.71 11.06
N ALA A 333 18.07 12.64 10.61
CA ALA A 333 18.12 14.03 11.08
C ALA A 333 17.90 14.14 12.60
N ILE A 334 16.94 13.40 13.17
CA ILE A 334 16.71 13.36 14.62
C ILE A 334 17.91 12.76 15.34
N LYS A 335 18.48 11.66 14.83
CA LYS A 335 19.65 11.03 15.42
C LYS A 335 20.85 11.99 15.46
N ASP A 336 21.12 12.70 14.36
CA ASP A 336 22.22 13.65 14.27
C ASP A 336 22.01 14.84 15.23
N LYS A 337 20.76 15.32 15.32
CA LYS A 337 20.38 16.38 16.26
C LYS A 337 20.55 15.95 17.72
N VAL A 338 20.11 14.74 18.08
CA VAL A 338 20.34 14.15 19.41
C VAL A 338 21.83 14.02 19.71
N THR A 339 22.63 13.59 18.73
CA THR A 339 24.08 13.42 18.89
C THR A 339 24.78 14.77 19.14
N THR A 340 24.38 15.80 18.38
CA THR A 340 24.84 17.19 18.57
C THR A 340 24.48 17.71 19.97
N CYS A 341 23.23 17.51 20.41
CA CYS A 341 22.79 17.91 21.74
C CYS A 341 23.53 17.16 22.85
N ARG A 342 23.79 15.85 22.69
CA ARG A 342 24.60 15.07 23.63
C ARG A 342 26.03 15.60 23.75
N GLY A 343 26.62 16.06 22.64
CA GLY A 343 27.91 16.75 22.62
C GLY A 343 27.89 18.02 23.48
N LYS A 344 26.89 18.89 23.26
CA LYS A 344 26.69 20.12 24.04
C LYS A 344 26.45 19.86 25.54
N ILE A 345 25.68 18.83 25.88
CA ILE A 345 25.48 18.39 27.27
C ILE A 345 26.80 17.89 27.88
N ALA A 346 27.62 17.17 27.11
CA ALA A 346 28.92 16.67 27.58
C ALA A 346 29.91 17.81 27.86
N SER A 347 29.94 18.84 26.99
CA SER A 347 30.76 20.04 27.14
C SER A 347 30.18 21.08 28.11
N LYS A 348 28.98 20.86 28.64
CA LYS A 348 28.22 21.79 29.51
C LYS A 348 27.82 23.11 28.81
N SER A 349 27.71 23.10 27.49
CA SER A 349 27.31 24.26 26.68
C SER A 349 25.78 24.41 26.62
N PHE A 350 25.14 24.51 27.79
CA PHE A 350 23.69 24.53 27.96
C PHE A 350 23.04 25.82 27.43
N ASP A 351 23.75 26.94 27.52
CA ASP A 351 23.43 28.21 26.91
C ASP A 351 23.15 28.08 25.40
N THR A 352 23.96 27.30 24.68
CA THR A 352 23.77 27.03 23.25
C THR A 352 22.58 26.13 22.92
N LEU A 353 21.89 25.61 23.94
CA LEU A 353 20.62 24.89 23.86
C LEU A 353 19.45 25.76 24.35
N GLY A 354 19.70 27.00 24.76
CA GLY A 354 18.70 27.89 25.36
C GLY A 354 18.36 27.54 26.80
N ILE A 355 19.24 26.82 27.51
CA ILE A 355 19.05 26.40 28.90
C ILE A 355 19.95 27.24 29.81
N TRP A 356 19.35 28.07 30.66
CA TRP A 356 20.03 28.93 31.61
C TRP A 356 20.30 28.19 32.91
N ASN A 357 19.31 27.49 33.45
CA ASN A 357 19.46 26.64 34.62
C ASN A 357 19.31 25.15 34.24
N ALA A 358 20.44 24.46 34.06
CA ALA A 358 20.45 23.04 33.72
C ALA A 358 19.97 22.11 34.86
N ASP A 359 19.73 22.63 36.07
CA ASP A 359 19.07 21.89 37.15
C ASP A 359 17.55 22.09 37.16
N ASP A 360 17.04 23.12 36.46
CA ASP A 360 15.63 23.30 36.19
C ASP A 360 15.21 22.38 35.04
N LEU A 361 14.60 21.25 35.39
CA LEU A 361 14.15 20.25 34.43
C LEU A 361 12.95 20.74 33.62
N GLU A 362 12.16 21.68 34.13
CA GLU A 362 11.01 22.25 33.41
C GLU A 362 11.52 23.20 32.33
N GLU A 363 12.44 24.11 32.67
CA GLU A 363 13.12 24.97 31.71
C GLU A 363 13.82 24.13 30.63
N SER A 364 14.56 23.10 31.05
CA SER A 364 15.28 22.20 30.13
C SER A 364 14.32 21.45 29.19
N LEU A 365 13.19 20.97 29.72
CA LEU A 365 12.16 20.30 28.92
C LEU A 365 11.58 21.26 27.88
N MET A 366 11.22 22.49 28.28
CA MET A 366 10.72 23.50 27.34
C MET A 366 11.74 23.82 26.25
N ALA A 367 13.01 24.00 26.60
CA ALA A 367 14.08 24.26 25.65
C ALA A 367 14.24 23.11 24.64
N TYR A 368 14.21 21.85 25.08
CA TYR A 368 14.26 20.71 24.15
C TYR A 368 13.01 20.63 23.29
N ARG A 369 11.81 20.88 23.83
CA ARG A 369 10.58 20.87 23.04
C ARG A 369 10.63 21.91 21.93
N LEU A 370 11.06 23.13 22.25
CA LEU A 370 11.25 24.20 21.27
C LEU A 370 12.30 23.82 20.23
N LEU A 371 13.44 23.27 20.67
CA LEU A 371 14.51 22.85 19.77
C LEU A 371 14.06 21.81 18.75
N PHE A 372 13.19 20.88 19.14
CA PHE A 372 12.64 19.84 18.25
C PHE A 372 11.35 20.27 17.53
N GLY A 373 10.81 21.46 17.81
CA GLY A 373 9.55 21.94 17.20
C GLY A 373 8.30 21.27 17.75
N VAL A 374 8.36 20.72 18.96
CA VAL A 374 7.25 20.04 19.64
C VAL A 374 6.80 20.83 20.88
N ASP A 375 7.16 22.11 20.95
CA ASP A 375 6.50 23.07 21.83
C ASP A 375 5.06 23.33 21.39
N ASP A 376 4.28 23.97 22.25
CA ASP A 376 2.84 24.11 22.04
C ASP A 376 2.50 24.95 20.81
N GLU A 377 3.27 26.00 20.52
CA GLU A 377 3.04 26.89 19.37
C GLU A 377 3.33 26.16 18.05
N SER A 378 4.52 25.55 17.94
CA SER A 378 4.91 24.78 16.75
C SER A 378 3.95 23.62 16.47
N LEU A 379 3.54 22.90 17.53
CA LEU A 379 2.62 21.77 17.41
C LEU A 379 1.22 22.22 16.98
N GLN A 380 0.75 23.37 17.47
CA GLN A 380 -0.53 23.95 17.07
C GLN A 380 -0.53 24.33 15.58
N GLN A 381 0.50 25.02 15.11
CA GLN A 381 0.64 25.41 13.70
C GLN A 381 0.69 24.18 12.78
N MET A 382 1.46 23.16 13.17
CA MET A 382 1.54 21.89 12.46
C MET A 382 0.19 21.18 12.38
N ALA A 383 -0.52 21.06 13.52
CA ALA A 383 -1.82 20.40 13.59
C ALA A 383 -2.88 21.11 12.74
N GLN A 384 -2.89 22.45 12.76
CA GLN A 384 -3.74 23.26 11.88
C GLN A 384 -3.46 22.99 10.40
N SER A 385 -2.18 22.93 10.00
CA SER A 385 -1.81 22.57 8.63
C SER A 385 -2.31 21.17 8.27
N MET A 386 -2.24 20.21 9.18
CA MET A 386 -2.77 18.85 8.99
C MET A 386 -4.30 18.76 9.01
N GLY A 387 -5.01 19.83 9.40
CA GLY A 387 -6.47 19.82 9.57
C GLY A 387 -6.91 18.91 10.72
N LYS A 388 -6.06 18.74 11.74
CA LYS A 388 -6.29 17.86 12.90
C LYS A 388 -6.23 18.65 14.21
N PRO A 389 -6.91 18.20 15.27
CA PRO A 389 -6.80 18.85 16.58
C PRO A 389 -5.40 18.61 17.17
N MET A 390 -4.81 19.65 17.77
CA MET A 390 -3.48 19.56 18.41
C MET A 390 -3.42 18.45 19.49
N GLU A 391 -4.53 18.24 20.21
CA GLU A 391 -4.63 17.21 21.25
C GLU A 391 -4.34 15.80 20.74
N GLU A 392 -4.59 15.53 19.46
CA GLU A 392 -4.30 14.24 18.85
C GLU A 392 -2.78 13.94 18.79
N TYR A 393 -1.96 14.98 18.66
CA TYR A 393 -0.50 14.87 18.70
C TYR A 393 0.03 15.03 20.12
N ARG A 394 -0.57 15.91 20.94
CA ARG A 394 -0.20 16.08 22.35
C ARG A 394 -0.41 14.80 23.16
N ALA A 395 -1.48 14.06 22.86
CA ALA A 395 -1.83 12.81 23.54
C ALA A 395 -0.81 11.67 23.35
N ILE A 396 0.01 11.71 22.29
CA ILE A 396 1.08 10.70 22.08
C ILE A 396 2.42 11.09 22.72
N MET A 397 2.56 12.34 23.19
CA MET A 397 3.79 12.84 23.79
C MET A 397 3.87 12.50 25.28
N LYS A 398 5.01 11.99 25.73
CA LYS A 398 5.35 11.90 27.16
C LYS A 398 5.90 13.23 27.68
N SER A 399 6.59 13.97 26.82
CA SER A 399 7.21 15.28 27.05
C SER A 399 6.22 16.46 27.08
N ARG A 400 4.91 16.21 27.13
CA ARG A 400 3.89 17.28 27.13
C ARG A 400 3.99 18.22 28.34
N ASP A 401 4.41 17.68 29.49
CA ASP A 401 4.69 18.41 30.72
C ASP A 401 5.64 17.59 31.60
N LEU A 402 6.33 18.26 32.54
CA LEU A 402 7.32 17.62 33.41
C LEU A 402 6.67 16.57 34.33
N TYR A 403 5.44 16.80 34.77
CA TYR A 403 4.71 15.88 35.62
C TYR A 403 4.51 14.51 34.96
N THR A 404 4.06 14.52 33.71
CA THR A 404 3.85 13.33 32.87
C THR A 404 5.17 12.61 32.62
N VAL A 405 6.24 13.36 32.32
CA VAL A 405 7.59 12.81 32.18
C VAL A 405 8.03 12.07 33.46
N LEU A 406 7.90 12.70 34.63
CA LEU A 406 8.29 12.10 35.91
C LEU A 406 7.37 10.95 36.33
N ARG A 407 6.09 10.97 35.93
CA ARG A 407 5.16 9.87 36.19
C ARG A 407 5.48 8.65 35.33
N GLU A 408 5.80 8.86 34.05
CA GLU A 408 5.97 7.76 33.09
C GLU A 408 7.40 7.24 32.97
N ASP A 409 8.42 8.04 33.29
CA ASP A 409 9.82 7.62 33.27
C ASP A 409 10.34 7.34 34.68
N TRP A 410 10.10 6.11 35.16
CA TRP A 410 10.52 5.65 36.50
C TRP A 410 11.97 6.00 36.87
N PRO A 411 13.00 5.82 36.01
CA PRO A 411 14.36 6.18 36.34
C PRO A 411 14.53 7.67 36.66
N LEU A 412 13.92 8.55 35.86
CA LEU A 412 13.97 10.00 36.08
C LEU A 412 13.10 10.41 37.29
N SER A 413 11.99 9.73 37.52
CA SER A 413 11.15 9.87 38.72
C SER A 413 11.95 9.61 40.00
N CYS A 414 12.60 8.45 40.06
CA CYS A 414 13.38 7.99 41.21
C CYS A 414 14.49 8.97 41.58
N LEU A 415 15.19 9.51 40.56
CA LEU A 415 16.26 10.49 40.75
C LEU A 415 15.81 11.89 41.13
N ASN A 416 14.49 12.14 41.14
CA ASN A 416 13.88 13.38 41.60
C ASN A 416 13.03 13.18 42.87
N CYS A 417 12.98 11.97 43.42
CA CYS A 417 12.34 11.72 44.72
C CYS A 417 13.08 12.43 45.86
N ASN A 418 12.33 12.95 46.83
CA ASN A 418 12.87 13.72 47.96
C ASN A 418 14.02 13.00 48.69
N ALA A 419 13.90 11.69 48.95
CA ALA A 419 14.92 10.92 49.63
C ALA A 419 16.25 10.87 48.84
N VAL A 420 16.17 10.72 47.52
CA VAL A 420 17.33 10.63 46.62
C VAL A 420 17.94 12.02 46.42
N SER A 421 17.12 13.06 46.27
CA SER A 421 17.57 14.46 46.24
C SER A 421 18.29 14.88 47.53
N CYS A 422 17.79 14.46 48.70
CA CYS A 422 18.47 14.68 49.98
C CYS A 422 19.82 13.95 50.03
N LEU A 423 19.87 12.67 49.67
CA LEU A 423 21.10 11.88 49.62
C LEU A 423 22.16 12.54 48.74
N TYR A 424 21.79 13.06 47.57
CA TYR A 424 22.72 13.78 46.69
C TYR A 424 23.17 15.13 47.23
N SER A 425 22.30 15.84 47.94
CA SER A 425 22.66 17.09 48.61
C SER A 425 23.74 16.86 49.66
N PHE A 426 23.69 15.74 50.40
CA PHE A 426 24.75 15.34 51.32
C PHE A 426 26.04 14.93 50.61
N LEU A 427 25.96 14.14 49.53
CA LEU A 427 27.14 13.71 48.75
C LEU A 427 27.86 14.88 48.07
N ARG A 428 27.15 15.97 47.76
CA ARG A 428 27.73 17.20 47.20
C ARG A 428 28.72 17.89 48.16
N CYS A 429 28.60 17.65 49.47
CA CYS A 429 29.50 18.23 50.48
C CYS A 429 30.90 17.59 50.50
N ILE A 430 31.13 16.51 49.76
CA ILE A 430 32.43 15.82 49.69
C ILE A 430 33.32 16.54 48.67
N PRO A 431 34.50 17.08 49.04
CA PRO A 431 35.39 17.78 48.12
C PRO A 431 35.79 16.91 46.93
N LEU A 432 35.77 17.47 45.72
CA LEU A 432 36.10 16.86 44.41
C LEU A 432 35.16 15.72 43.96
N LEU A 433 34.78 14.80 44.85
CA LEU A 433 33.89 13.68 44.53
C LEU A 433 32.43 14.13 44.35
N GLY A 434 31.98 15.09 45.16
CA GLY A 434 30.63 15.64 45.11
C GLY A 434 30.33 16.34 43.78
N ASP A 435 31.24 17.18 43.30
CA ASP A 435 31.10 17.89 42.03
C ASP A 435 31.09 16.94 40.82
N PHE A 436 31.90 15.88 40.86
CA PHE A 436 31.93 14.86 39.82
C PHE A 436 30.60 14.09 39.73
N ILE A 437 30.08 13.64 40.87
CA ILE A 437 28.79 12.91 40.97
C ILE A 437 27.65 13.83 40.51
N PHE A 438 27.59 15.06 41.02
CA PHE A 438 26.55 16.02 40.69
C PHE A 438 26.52 16.35 39.19
N ASN A 439 27.69 16.60 38.60
CA ASN A 439 27.81 16.87 37.17
C ASN A 439 27.42 15.64 36.31
N SER A 440 27.76 14.44 36.75
CA SER A 440 27.41 13.19 36.05
C SER A 440 25.89 12.96 36.05
N LEU A 441 25.24 13.21 37.19
CA LEU A 441 23.79 13.12 37.34
C LEU A 441 23.05 14.16 36.50
N ARG A 442 23.52 15.43 36.52
CA ARG A 442 22.97 16.49 35.68
C ARG A 442 23.00 16.08 34.21
N LYS A 443 24.16 15.62 33.72
CA LYS A 443 24.33 15.13 32.33
C LYS A 443 23.38 13.96 32.03
N TRP A 444 23.20 13.04 32.97
CA TRP A 444 22.30 11.91 32.82
C TRP A 444 20.84 12.37 32.70
N LYS A 445 20.37 13.26 33.60
CA LYS A 445 18.99 13.80 33.59
C LYS A 445 18.70 14.52 32.27
N GLN A 446 19.64 15.37 31.84
CA GLN A 446 19.53 16.12 30.59
C GLN A 446 19.50 15.20 29.36
N ARG A 447 20.35 14.17 29.31
CA ARG A 447 20.31 13.17 28.22
C ARG A 447 18.99 12.41 28.19
N ARG A 448 18.44 12.07 29.36
CA ARG A 448 17.16 11.35 29.47
C ARG A 448 16.00 12.20 28.97
N LEU A 449 15.91 13.47 29.37
CA LEU A 449 14.90 14.41 28.87
C LEU A 449 15.00 14.58 27.35
N LEU A 450 16.20 14.80 26.83
CA LEU A 450 16.47 14.89 25.39
C LEU A 450 15.98 13.65 24.63
N GLU A 451 16.25 12.45 25.16
CA GLU A 451 15.81 11.19 24.55
C GLU A 451 14.28 11.04 24.52
N ILE A 452 13.60 11.46 25.59
CA ILE A 452 12.13 11.44 25.65
C ILE A 452 11.54 12.36 24.58
N VAL A 453 12.02 13.61 24.49
CA VAL A 453 11.56 14.58 23.48
C VAL A 453 11.84 14.07 22.06
N ALA A 454 13.03 13.51 21.81
CA ALA A 454 13.38 12.95 20.51
C ALA A 454 12.49 11.75 20.13
N LYS A 455 12.14 10.89 21.10
CA LYS A 455 11.23 9.77 20.88
C LYS A 455 9.82 10.24 20.54
N ASP A 456 9.32 11.26 21.24
CA ASP A 456 8.03 11.86 20.95
C ASP A 456 8.01 12.54 19.57
N THR A 457 9.10 13.21 19.21
CA THR A 457 9.25 13.83 17.89
C THR A 457 9.17 12.79 16.77
N ARG A 458 9.84 11.63 16.93
CA ARG A 458 9.70 10.50 15.98
C ARG A 458 8.26 10.01 15.87
N ALA A 459 7.58 9.87 17.01
CA ALA A 459 6.19 9.40 17.03
C ALA A 459 5.25 10.38 16.31
N ILE A 460 5.44 11.69 16.50
CA ILE A 460 4.70 12.73 15.79
C ILE A 460 4.98 12.67 14.28
N LEU A 461 6.25 12.60 13.87
CA LEU A 461 6.61 12.55 12.46
C LEU A 461 6.08 11.30 11.75
N LYS A 462 6.16 10.13 12.40
CA LYS A 462 5.53 8.91 11.90
C LYS A 462 4.02 9.09 11.71
N LYS A 463 3.35 9.71 12.68
CA LYS A 463 1.92 10.01 12.60
C LYS A 463 1.58 10.98 11.48
N ILE A 464 2.40 12.02 11.27
CA ILE A 464 2.27 12.96 10.14
C ILE A 464 2.33 12.20 8.82
N LEU A 465 3.31 11.31 8.63
CA LEU A 465 3.44 10.52 7.40
C LEU A 465 2.20 9.68 7.13
N THR A 466 1.74 8.92 8.14
CA THR A 466 0.56 8.06 8.00
C THR A 466 -0.71 8.85 7.69
N GLN A 467 -0.88 10.02 8.30
CA GLN A 467 -2.08 10.86 8.11
C GLN A 467 -2.04 11.71 6.85
N SER A 468 -0.88 11.82 6.19
CA SER A 468 -0.72 12.58 4.95
C SER A 468 -1.01 11.75 3.69
N ILE A 469 -1.21 10.43 3.83
CA ILE A 469 -1.67 9.57 2.75
C ILE A 469 -3.15 9.89 2.53
N ILE A 470 -3.48 10.34 1.31
CA ILE A 470 -4.83 10.75 0.89
C ILE A 470 -5.57 9.55 0.29
#